data_AF-A0A4Y7KI31-F1
#
_entry.id   AF-A0A4Y7KI31-F1
#
_cell.length_a   1.000
_cell.length_b   1.000
_cell.length_c   1.000
_cell.angle_alpha   90.00
_cell.angle_beta   90.00
_cell.angle_gamma   90.00
#
_symmetry.space_group_name_H-M   'P 1'
#
loop_
_entity.id
_entity.type
_entity.pdbx_description
1 polymer ?
#
loop_
_entity_poly.entity_id
_entity_poly.type
_entity_poly.pdbx_seq_one_letter_code
_entity_poly.pdbx_strand_id
1 'polypeptide(L)'
;MQSLQEKASEWSGVKAEDAFSIDETNLFQKLGLQTFINLSTDFYTRVYDDEEEWFRSIFANSKKEDAIQNQYEFFVQRMGGPPLYSQRKGHPALIGRHRPFPVTYQAAERWLHHMQLALDSATDIDADSKIKMMNFFRHTAFFLVAGDELKKPNQPAAPCKQGSTQPTSL
;
A
#
# COMPACT_ATOMS: atom_id res chain seq x y z
N MET A 1 -14.21 17.80 9.26
CA MET A 1 -13.73 16.91 8.18
C MET A 1 -12.90 15.83 8.85
N GLN A 2 -13.20 14.55 8.60
CA GLN A 2 -12.40 13.43 9.10
C GLN A 2 -10.97 13.52 8.52
N SER A 3 -9.97 13.27 9.34
CA SER A 3 -8.56 13.24 8.95
C SER A 3 -8.28 12.04 8.03
N LEU A 4 -7.17 12.11 7.27
CA LEU A 4 -6.74 11.00 6.43
C LEU A 4 -6.43 9.73 7.23
N GLN A 5 -5.92 9.87 8.46
CA GLN A 5 -5.60 8.73 9.32
C GLN A 5 -6.87 8.04 9.85
N GLU A 6 -7.90 8.81 10.18
CA GLU A 6 -9.19 8.26 10.60
C GLU A 6 -9.86 7.52 9.43
N LYS A 7 -9.87 8.09 8.22
CA LYS A 7 -10.37 7.42 7.01
C LYS A 7 -9.62 6.12 6.72
N ALA A 8 -8.30 6.16 6.79
CA ALA A 8 -7.46 4.97 6.60
C ALA A 8 -7.84 3.87 7.59
N SER A 9 -8.07 4.23 8.86
CA SER A 9 -8.44 3.26 9.90
C SER A 9 -9.82 2.66 9.65
N GLU A 10 -10.80 3.49 9.30
CA GLU A 10 -12.17 3.05 8.99
C GLU A 10 -12.20 2.08 7.80
N TRP A 11 -11.51 2.42 6.70
CA TRP A 11 -11.55 1.62 5.47
C TRP A 11 -10.68 0.38 5.51
N SER A 12 -9.55 0.43 6.22
CA SER A 12 -8.66 -0.71 6.39
C SER A 12 -9.16 -1.72 7.43
N GLY A 13 -9.93 -1.27 8.41
CA GLY A 13 -10.22 -2.04 9.62
C GLY A 13 -9.03 -2.18 10.57
N VAL A 14 -7.93 -1.48 10.31
CA VAL A 14 -6.72 -1.48 11.14
C VAL A 14 -6.67 -0.15 11.88
N LYS A 15 -6.55 -0.17 13.21
CA LYS A 15 -6.39 1.07 13.96
C LYS A 15 -4.99 1.64 13.74
N ALA A 16 -4.86 2.96 13.86
CA ALA A 16 -3.56 3.62 13.79
C ALA A 16 -2.55 3.06 14.83
N GLU A 17 -3.00 2.72 16.03
CA GLU A 17 -2.15 2.09 17.07
C GLU A 17 -1.55 0.76 16.58
N ASP A 18 -2.37 -0.10 15.99
CA ASP A 18 -1.92 -1.40 15.45
C ASP A 18 -0.99 -1.22 14.25
N ALA A 19 -1.30 -0.26 13.37
CA ALA A 19 -0.52 0.06 12.18
C ALA A 19 0.90 0.58 12.51
N PHE A 20 1.04 1.32 13.61
CA PHE A 20 2.33 1.87 14.03
C PHE A 20 2.99 1.09 15.18
N SER A 21 2.44 -0.07 15.54
CA SER A 21 3.09 -1.02 16.46
C SER A 21 4.45 -1.55 15.94
N ILE A 22 4.78 -1.29 14.66
CA ILE A 22 6.14 -1.44 14.10
C ILE A 22 7.19 -0.56 14.80
N ASP A 23 6.77 0.47 15.55
CA ASP A 23 7.67 1.37 16.30
C ASP A 23 8.03 0.83 17.70
N GLU A 24 7.35 -0.21 18.17
CA GLU A 24 7.61 -0.84 19.48
C GLU A 24 8.87 -1.71 19.46
N THR A 25 9.37 -2.07 18.28
CA THR A 25 10.55 -2.92 18.10
C THR A 25 11.31 -2.48 16.87
N ASN A 26 12.64 -2.46 16.95
CA ASN A 26 13.46 -2.22 15.76
C ASN A 26 13.45 -3.46 14.84
N LEU A 27 12.46 -3.52 13.94
CA LEU A 27 12.31 -4.64 13.00
C LEU A 27 13.51 -4.78 12.07
N PHE A 28 14.21 -3.69 11.72
CA PHE A 28 15.45 -3.76 10.96
C PHE A 28 16.55 -4.52 11.70
N GLN A 29 16.76 -4.22 12.99
CA GLN A 29 17.73 -4.96 13.81
C GLN A 29 17.35 -6.45 13.94
N LYS A 30 16.04 -6.74 14.02
CA LYS A 30 15.52 -8.11 14.15
C LYS A 30 15.66 -8.93 12.87
N LEU A 31 15.31 -8.33 11.72
CA LEU A 31 15.17 -9.03 10.45
C LEU A 31 16.38 -8.87 9.53
N GLY A 32 17.14 -7.78 9.66
CA GLY A 32 18.29 -7.48 8.81
C GLY A 32 17.92 -6.99 7.40
N LEU A 33 18.89 -6.36 6.71
CA LEU A 33 18.68 -5.73 5.41
C LEU A 33 18.20 -6.71 4.32
N GLN A 34 18.80 -7.91 4.26
CA GLN A 34 18.53 -8.86 3.18
C GLN A 34 17.06 -9.29 3.15
N THR A 35 16.41 -9.39 4.31
CA THR A 35 14.98 -9.73 4.45
C THR A 35 14.09 -8.70 3.75
N PHE A 36 14.37 -7.40 3.89
CA PHE A 36 13.59 -6.35 3.21
C PHE A 36 13.82 -6.34 1.70
N ILE A 37 15.05 -6.61 1.26
CA ILE A 37 15.39 -6.76 -0.16
C ILE A 37 14.62 -7.95 -0.76
N ASN A 38 14.67 -9.11 -0.12
CA ASN A 38 13.99 -10.33 -0.55
C ASN A 38 12.47 -10.13 -0.61
N LEU A 39 11.88 -9.56 0.46
CA LEU A 39 10.45 -9.27 0.53
C LEU A 39 10.00 -8.37 -0.62
N SER A 40 10.72 -7.28 -0.87
CA SER A 40 10.36 -6.32 -1.92
C SER A 40 10.58 -6.92 -3.32
N THR A 41 11.59 -7.78 -3.48
CA THR A 41 11.88 -8.50 -4.73
C THR A 41 10.78 -9.51 -5.07
N ASP A 42 10.33 -10.32 -4.09
CA ASP A 42 9.23 -11.25 -4.28
C ASP A 42 7.92 -10.49 -4.56
N PHE A 43 7.62 -9.47 -3.74
CA PHE A 43 6.47 -8.60 -3.93
C PHE A 43 6.39 -8.04 -5.36
N TYR A 44 7.45 -7.40 -5.85
CA TYR A 44 7.42 -6.84 -7.21
C TYR A 44 7.52 -7.88 -8.31
N THR A 45 8.03 -9.09 -8.04
CA THR A 45 7.90 -10.18 -9.02
C THR A 45 6.43 -10.50 -9.25
N ARG A 46 5.66 -10.65 -8.18
CA ARG A 46 4.22 -10.90 -8.26
C ARG A 46 3.45 -9.75 -8.92
N VAL A 47 3.79 -8.50 -8.60
CA VAL A 47 3.15 -7.32 -9.20
C VAL A 47 3.40 -7.23 -10.71
N TYR A 48 4.64 -7.45 -11.16
CA TYR A 48 4.97 -7.34 -12.59
C TYR A 48 4.51 -8.55 -13.41
N ASP A 49 4.30 -9.69 -12.76
CA ASP A 49 3.74 -10.91 -13.36
C ASP A 49 2.21 -11.01 -13.18
N ASP A 50 1.55 -9.99 -12.63
CA ASP A 50 0.11 -9.98 -12.39
C ASP A 50 -0.69 -10.09 -13.70
N GLU A 51 -1.55 -11.11 -13.77
CA GLU A 51 -2.45 -11.36 -14.91
C GLU A 51 -3.51 -10.27 -15.08
N GLU A 52 -3.84 -9.53 -14.01
CA GLU A 52 -4.79 -8.43 -14.00
C GLU A 52 -4.18 -7.18 -14.64
N GLU A 53 -4.41 -7.00 -15.95
CA GLU A 53 -3.86 -5.88 -16.73
C GLU A 53 -4.16 -4.50 -16.13
N TRP A 54 -5.36 -4.31 -15.56
CA TRP A 54 -5.75 -3.04 -14.92
C TRP A 54 -4.85 -2.66 -13.74
N PHE A 55 -4.29 -3.66 -13.03
CA PHE A 55 -3.38 -3.43 -11.91
C PHE A 55 -1.93 -3.36 -12.40
N ARG A 56 -1.51 -4.32 -13.23
CA ARG A 56 -0.14 -4.36 -13.76
C ARG A 56 0.22 -3.10 -14.55
N SER A 57 -0.72 -2.54 -15.31
CA SER A 57 -0.51 -1.31 -16.10
C SER A 57 -0.23 -0.07 -15.24
N ILE A 58 -0.61 -0.06 -13.96
CA ILE A 58 -0.24 1.02 -13.01
C ILE A 58 1.28 1.17 -12.91
N PHE A 59 2.01 0.06 -13.05
CA PHE A 59 3.46 -0.01 -12.91
C PHE A 59 4.21 0.08 -14.25
N ALA A 60 3.52 0.16 -15.39
CA ALA A 60 4.15 0.06 -16.72
C ALA A 60 5.24 1.10 -17.02
N ASN A 61 5.15 2.28 -16.40
CA ASN A 61 6.13 3.36 -16.56
C ASN A 61 7.26 3.32 -15.51
N SER A 62 7.30 2.29 -14.66
CA SER A 62 8.34 2.07 -13.65
C SER A 62 9.21 0.89 -14.06
N LYS A 63 10.52 1.00 -13.85
CA LYS A 63 11.41 -0.16 -13.94
C LYS A 63 11.24 -0.99 -12.67
N LYS A 64 11.18 -2.31 -12.81
CA LYS A 64 10.98 -3.24 -11.68
C LYS A 64 12.06 -3.08 -10.62
N GLU A 65 13.32 -2.99 -11.04
CA GLU A 65 14.48 -2.88 -10.16
C GLU A 65 14.47 -1.57 -9.38
N ASP A 66 14.10 -0.46 -10.02
CA ASP A 66 13.96 0.83 -9.35
C ASP A 66 12.81 0.81 -8.34
N ALA A 67 11.70 0.14 -8.66
CA ALA A 67 10.55 0.01 -7.77
C ALA A 67 10.90 -0.82 -6.52
N ILE A 68 11.60 -1.94 -6.71
CA ILE A 68 12.17 -2.78 -5.64
C ILE A 68 13.07 -1.93 -4.74
N GLN A 69 14.02 -1.20 -5.33
CA GLN A 69 14.94 -0.35 -4.57
C GLN A 69 14.22 0.71 -3.76
N ASN A 70 13.26 1.40 -4.38
CA ASN A 70 12.48 2.44 -3.71
C ASN A 70 11.71 1.87 -2.50
N GLN A 71 11.17 0.65 -2.62
CA GLN A 71 10.36 0.05 -1.57
C GLN A 71 11.21 -0.44 -0.39
N TYR A 72 12.24 -1.25 -0.64
CA TYR A 72 13.04 -1.78 0.49
C TYR A 72 13.78 -0.66 1.21
N GLU A 73 14.28 0.36 0.52
CA GLU A 73 14.96 1.49 1.19
C GLU A 73 13.99 2.27 2.08
N PHE A 74 12.73 2.43 1.64
CA PHE A 74 11.70 3.06 2.46
C PHE A 74 11.37 2.20 3.68
N PHE A 75 11.19 0.88 3.52
CA PHE A 75 10.89 -0.01 4.64
C PHE A 75 12.04 -0.09 5.64
N VAL A 76 13.27 -0.26 5.16
CA VAL A 76 14.49 -0.22 6.00
C VAL A 76 14.53 1.06 6.83
N GLN A 77 14.35 2.22 6.20
CA GLN A 77 14.33 3.49 6.91
C GLN A 77 13.17 3.58 7.91
N ARG A 78 11.95 3.19 7.51
CA ARG A 78 10.75 3.31 8.35
C ARG A 78 10.77 2.36 9.54
N MET A 79 11.42 1.22 9.41
CA MET A 79 11.37 0.12 10.37
C MET A 79 12.65 0.00 11.21
N GLY A 80 13.39 1.10 11.37
CA GLY A 80 14.48 1.24 12.34
C GLY A 80 15.90 1.12 11.78
N GLY A 81 16.06 1.00 10.47
CA GLY A 81 17.35 0.93 9.78
C GLY A 81 17.90 2.30 9.33
N PRO A 82 19.02 2.30 8.58
CA PRO A 82 19.61 3.53 8.06
C PRO A 82 18.67 4.26 7.09
N PRO A 83 18.76 5.60 6.98
CA PRO A 83 17.83 6.40 6.19
C PRO A 83 18.16 6.41 4.68
N LEU A 84 18.28 5.22 4.08
CA LEU A 84 18.70 5.02 2.68
C LEU A 84 17.79 5.75 1.70
N TYR A 85 16.47 5.68 1.90
CA TYR A 85 15.50 6.34 1.03
C TYR A 85 15.68 7.87 1.05
N SER A 86 15.74 8.46 2.25
CA SER A 86 15.88 9.91 2.40
C SER A 86 17.21 10.41 1.88
N GLN A 87 18.30 9.65 2.03
CA GLN A 87 19.61 10.00 1.47
C GLN A 87 19.56 10.11 -0.05
N ARG A 88 18.81 9.23 -0.73
CA ARG A 88 18.75 9.20 -2.20
C ARG A 88 17.63 10.05 -2.81
N LYS A 89 16.46 10.12 -2.16
CA LYS A 89 15.23 10.71 -2.72
C LYS A 89 14.63 11.84 -1.89
N GLY A 90 15.18 12.15 -0.72
CA GLY A 90 14.59 13.06 0.24
C GLY A 90 13.32 12.48 0.89
N HIS A 91 12.41 13.35 1.33
CA HIS A 91 11.26 12.93 2.13
C HIS A 91 10.39 11.85 1.42
N PRO A 92 9.90 10.80 2.14
CA PRO A 92 9.05 9.77 1.57
C PRO A 92 7.81 10.31 0.86
N ALA A 93 7.10 11.25 1.50
CA ALA A 93 5.98 12.01 0.91
C ALA A 93 5.00 11.12 0.11
N LEU A 94 4.54 10.03 0.73
CA LEU A 94 3.86 8.92 0.04
C LEU A 94 2.68 9.38 -0.81
N ILE A 95 1.75 10.21 -0.28
CA ILE A 95 0.61 10.74 -1.05
C ILE A 95 1.09 11.51 -2.29
N GLY A 96 2.09 12.38 -2.14
CA GLY A 96 2.62 13.18 -3.25
C GLY A 96 3.24 12.31 -4.34
N ARG A 97 3.99 11.27 -3.96
CA ARG A 97 4.64 10.35 -4.91
C ARG A 97 3.68 9.35 -5.55
N HIS A 98 2.56 9.05 -4.91
CA HIS A 98 1.49 8.24 -5.48
C HIS A 98 0.44 9.07 -6.23
N ARG A 99 0.66 10.40 -6.37
CA ARG A 99 -0.25 11.27 -7.11
C ARG A 99 -0.50 10.86 -8.58
N PRO A 100 0.51 10.39 -9.33
CA PRO A 100 0.32 9.99 -10.73
C PRO A 100 -0.48 8.69 -10.94
N PHE A 101 -0.66 7.88 -9.89
CA PHE A 101 -1.25 6.54 -10.00
C PHE A 101 -2.71 6.53 -9.52
N PRO A 102 -3.57 5.69 -10.12
CA PRO A 102 -4.94 5.49 -9.65
C PRO A 102 -4.95 4.55 -8.42
N VAL A 103 -4.79 5.12 -7.23
CA VAL A 103 -4.79 4.32 -5.98
C VAL A 103 -6.21 4.13 -5.47
N THR A 104 -6.98 3.30 -6.16
CA THR A 104 -8.36 2.95 -5.79
C THR A 104 -8.39 1.94 -4.64
N TYR A 105 -9.57 1.76 -4.04
CA TYR A 105 -9.81 0.70 -3.05
C TYR A 105 -9.41 -0.69 -3.60
N GLN A 106 -9.79 -0.98 -4.84
CA GLN A 106 -9.46 -2.24 -5.51
C GLN A 106 -7.94 -2.39 -5.73
N ALA A 107 -7.25 -1.31 -6.13
CA ALA A 107 -5.80 -1.33 -6.29
C ALA A 107 -5.08 -1.55 -4.96
N ALA A 108 -5.57 -0.97 -3.86
CA ALA A 108 -5.03 -1.20 -2.53
C ALA A 108 -5.16 -2.66 -2.11
N GLU A 109 -6.34 -3.27 -2.27
CA GLU A 109 -6.52 -4.70 -1.94
C GLU A 109 -5.68 -5.62 -2.83
N ARG A 110 -5.53 -5.32 -4.14
CA ARG A 110 -4.66 -6.12 -5.02
C ARG A 110 -3.18 -5.99 -4.65
N TRP A 111 -2.73 -4.80 -4.27
CA TRP A 111 -1.39 -4.60 -3.74
C TRP A 111 -1.17 -5.39 -2.44
N LEU A 112 -2.14 -5.36 -1.52
CA LEU A 112 -2.07 -6.08 -0.25
C LEU A 112 -2.09 -7.59 -0.43
N HIS A 113 -2.83 -8.10 -1.41
CA HIS A 113 -2.81 -9.50 -1.80
C HIS A 113 -1.39 -9.98 -2.14
N HIS A 114 -0.67 -9.25 -2.99
CA HIS A 114 0.71 -9.60 -3.35
C HIS A 114 1.67 -9.49 -2.18
N MET A 115 1.50 -8.47 -1.32
CA MET A 115 2.32 -8.32 -0.13
C MET A 115 2.07 -9.43 0.90
N GLN A 116 0.83 -9.88 1.06
CA GLN A 116 0.50 -11.02 1.91
C GLN A 116 1.19 -12.28 1.41
N LEU A 117 1.10 -12.59 0.11
CA LEU A 117 1.76 -13.75 -0.47
C LEU A 117 3.29 -13.70 -0.33
N ALA A 118 3.88 -12.49 -0.43
CA ALA A 118 5.31 -12.29 -0.22
C ALA A 118 5.72 -12.50 1.25
N LEU A 119 4.93 -11.97 2.20
CA LEU A 119 5.14 -12.23 3.62
C LEU A 119 4.96 -13.71 3.96
N ASP A 120 3.96 -14.39 3.40
CA ASP A 120 3.71 -15.81 3.65
C ASP A 120 4.88 -16.67 3.16
N SER A 121 5.47 -16.31 2.02
CA SER A 121 6.63 -16.99 1.44
C SER A 121 7.94 -16.70 2.17
N ALA A 122 8.01 -15.61 2.95
CA ALA A 122 9.20 -15.24 3.72
C ALA A 122 9.38 -16.14 4.95
N THR A 123 10.50 -16.87 4.99
CA THR A 123 10.85 -17.80 6.09
C THR A 123 11.66 -17.13 7.21
N ASP A 124 12.24 -15.97 6.92
CA ASP A 124 13.09 -15.15 7.79
C ASP A 124 12.31 -14.08 8.59
N ILE A 125 10.99 -13.99 8.38
CA ILE A 125 10.10 -13.08 9.13
C ILE A 125 9.22 -13.91 10.07
N ASP A 126 9.31 -13.65 11.37
CA ASP A 126 8.46 -14.32 12.35
C ASP A 126 7.01 -13.79 12.35
N ALA A 127 6.11 -14.57 12.93
CA ALA A 127 4.66 -14.30 12.88
C ALA A 127 4.27 -12.93 13.46
N ASP A 128 4.87 -12.52 14.59
CA ASP A 128 4.60 -11.21 15.19
C ASP A 128 5.02 -10.08 14.26
N SER A 129 6.21 -10.20 13.65
CA SER A 129 6.68 -9.21 12.66
C SER A 129 5.82 -9.19 11.40
N LYS A 130 5.33 -10.34 10.90
CA LYS A 130 4.37 -10.37 9.77
C LYS A 130 3.08 -9.61 10.11
N ILE A 131 2.53 -9.78 11.31
CA ILE A 131 1.31 -9.08 11.76
C ILE A 131 1.55 -7.57 11.83
N LYS A 132 2.63 -7.13 12.49
CA LYS A 132 2.97 -5.70 12.61
C LYS A 132 3.17 -5.06 11.24
N MET A 133 3.90 -5.73 10.34
CA MET A 133 4.15 -5.24 8.98
C MET A 133 2.86 -5.18 8.15
N MET A 134 2.02 -6.23 8.17
CA MET A 134 0.77 -6.23 7.43
C MET A 134 -0.21 -5.17 7.94
N ASN A 135 -0.31 -4.95 9.25
CA ASN A 135 -1.09 -3.85 9.81
C ASN A 135 -0.60 -2.48 9.28
N PHE A 136 0.71 -2.24 9.32
CA PHE A 136 1.31 -1.03 8.77
C PHE A 136 0.99 -0.86 7.28
N PHE A 137 1.17 -1.91 6.48
CA PHE A 137 0.94 -1.89 5.04
C PHE A 137 -0.52 -1.65 4.70
N ARG A 138 -1.44 -2.39 5.34
CA ARG A 138 -2.88 -2.28 5.09
C ARG A 138 -3.39 -0.89 5.43
N HIS A 139 -3.04 -0.37 6.61
CA HIS A 139 -3.40 0.99 7.00
C HIS A 139 -2.84 2.03 6.02
N THR A 140 -1.55 1.92 5.67
CA THR A 140 -0.89 2.86 4.76
C THR A 140 -1.47 2.81 3.34
N ALA A 141 -1.87 1.63 2.85
CA ALA A 141 -2.52 1.49 1.56
C ALA A 141 -3.84 2.27 1.52
N PHE A 142 -4.67 2.15 2.56
CA PHE A 142 -5.92 2.91 2.66
C PHE A 142 -5.72 4.40 2.98
N PHE A 143 -4.62 4.77 3.63
CA PHE A 143 -4.20 6.16 3.73
C PHE A 143 -3.89 6.77 2.36
N LEU A 144 -3.27 6.00 1.45
CA LEU A 144 -3.06 6.42 0.07
C LEU A 144 -4.37 6.50 -0.73
N VAL A 145 -5.31 5.57 -0.52
CA VAL A 145 -6.66 5.65 -1.11
C VAL A 145 -7.36 6.94 -0.68
N ALA A 146 -7.33 7.26 0.62
CA ALA A 146 -7.91 8.50 1.14
C ALA A 146 -7.22 9.74 0.54
N GLY A 147 -5.91 9.69 0.33
CA GLY A 147 -5.15 10.74 -0.37
C GLY A 147 -5.50 10.85 -1.86
N ASP A 148 -5.82 9.75 -2.53
CA ASP A 148 -6.27 9.73 -3.93
C ASP A 148 -7.63 10.39 -4.11
N GLU A 149 -8.57 10.14 -3.18
CA GLU A 149 -9.89 10.78 -3.22
C GLU A 149 -9.83 12.30 -3.11
N LEU A 150 -8.86 12.85 -2.37
CA LEU A 150 -8.65 14.29 -2.28
C LEU A 150 -8.19 14.92 -3.61
N LYS A 151 -7.80 14.13 -4.61
CA LYS A 151 -7.56 14.61 -5.98
C LYS A 151 -8.85 14.90 -6.74
N LYS A 152 -10.00 14.37 -6.30
CA LYS A 152 -11.29 14.38 -7.01
C LYS A 152 -12.34 15.41 -6.51
N PRO A 153 -12.02 16.59 -5.93
CA PRO A 153 -13.06 17.44 -5.35
C PRO A 153 -14.01 18.11 -6.36
N ASN A 154 -13.83 17.93 -7.68
CA ASN A 154 -14.65 18.56 -8.73
C ASN A 154 -15.31 17.59 -9.74
N GLN A 155 -15.52 16.33 -9.40
CA GLN A 155 -16.40 15.46 -10.19
C GLN A 155 -17.67 15.14 -9.38
N PRO A 156 -18.87 15.52 -9.85
CA PRO A 156 -20.11 15.15 -9.17
C PRO A 156 -20.19 13.63 -9.11
N ALA A 157 -20.47 13.09 -7.92
CA ALA A 157 -20.73 11.68 -7.71
C ALA A 157 -21.77 11.21 -8.74
N ALA A 158 -21.40 10.24 -9.57
CA ALA A 158 -22.34 9.63 -10.50
C ALA A 158 -23.51 9.03 -9.68
N PRO A 159 -24.76 9.40 -9.95
CA PRO A 159 -25.88 8.85 -9.21
C PRO A 159 -25.95 7.34 -9.48
N CYS A 160 -25.93 6.58 -8.39
CA CYS A 160 -26.19 5.15 -8.38
C CYS A 160 -27.55 4.92 -9.07
N LYS A 161 -27.54 4.33 -10.28
CA LYS A 161 -28.78 4.04 -11.02
C LYS A 161 -29.54 2.94 -10.27
N GLN A 162 -30.45 3.33 -9.39
CA GLN A 162 -31.53 2.45 -8.97
C GLN A 162 -32.46 2.23 -10.16
N GLY A 163 -32.73 0.95 -10.44
CA GLY A 163 -33.45 0.47 -11.60
C GLY A 163 -34.84 1.08 -11.74
N SER A 164 -35.16 1.44 -12.97
CA SER A 164 -36.48 1.82 -13.42
C SER A 164 -37.42 0.61 -13.40
N THR A 165 -38.44 0.62 -12.56
CA THR A 165 -39.65 -0.18 -12.75
C THR A 165 -40.76 0.72 -13.31
N GLN A 166 -41.06 0.57 -14.60
CA GLN A 166 -42.37 0.92 -15.15
C GLN A 166 -43.33 -0.25 -14.93
N PRO A 167 -44.60 0.02 -14.65
CA PRO A 167 -45.67 -0.82 -15.16
C PRO A 167 -46.58 -0.04 -16.12
N THR A 168 -46.60 -0.57 -17.33
CA THR A 168 -47.67 -0.70 -18.33
C THR A 168 -49.03 -0.06 -18.01
N SER A 169 -49.50 0.73 -18.98
CA SER A 169 -50.84 1.31 -19.10
C SER A 169 -51.97 0.28 -19.17
N LEU A 170 -53.13 0.68 -18.64
CA LEU A 170 -54.47 0.43 -19.17
C LEU A 170 -55.27 1.74 -19.09
#